data_AF-A0AAD3D3J0-F1
#
_entry.id   AF-A0AAD3D3J0-F1
#
_cell.length_a   1.000
_cell.length_b   1.000
_cell.length_c   1.000
_cell.angle_alpha   90.00
_cell.angle_beta   90.00
_cell.angle_gamma   90.00
#
_symmetry.space_group_name_H-M   'P 1'
#
loop_
_entity.id
_entity.type
_entity.pdbx_description
1 polymer ?
#
loop_
_entity_poly.entity_id
_entity_poly.type
_entity_poly.pdbx_seq_one_letter_code
_entity_poly.pdbx_strand_id
1 'polypeptide(L)'
;MISQFKVLIGLVGGLAFIIGGFNIYLGVIFSSNHEKIEPPVKNMKHVPTQEKNLRSEPNTHGNDDTMQVQHVHHNPGEHYEEGKSHQLITDQDHELPTWVSDYFDWHASIRKKFPGEELFKNPHAPPLLIRTCLNHQCGGLHDRLGNLPSDLYLANQTQRVLLIHWWKPYALDEFMVPPDLSTPGVKYSIDWRMPIMDEYGTSKCHKRWDCVKKWDKVPFLPDNVRNLHRTTDEESLTASELLDRNIHNLTKGELKDTKVVQFELLAHQEESSIQEKWKKLGETDMIYDTPSFGKIFLAFFTPSKPVQKVINHVMKENNLVSQQYTAVHCRVRHPFAYKKGQVIDGKYAAKADRYVPYFGGEFKDIMVDTAITAMKCAATITKKYNELSTKPYYFMSDMSELVDYMVFNLTDPKYISSHLEWFSDEKSTNSTAKKVVDKWKIVAREQDSENLHIDKAKMTNVENYYSVFIDLFLGIHAKCVAYGVGYYAAFARKISKTNCVTKYMYEKYGGNRDNLTEEQKKLRCKFKEASAIEL
;
A
#
# COMPACT_ATOMS: atom_id res chain seq x y z
N MET A 1 70.02 6.61 -22.72
CA MET A 1 69.12 7.33 -23.64
C MET A 1 68.12 8.07 -22.77
N ILE A 2 68.35 9.35 -22.40
CA ILE A 2 67.99 10.59 -23.17
C ILE A 2 66.47 10.60 -23.43
N SER A 3 65.60 11.55 -23.05
CA SER A 3 65.64 12.97 -22.67
C SER A 3 64.26 13.33 -22.07
N GLN A 4 64.13 13.96 -20.89
CA GLN A 4 63.90 15.40 -20.61
C GLN A 4 62.73 16.15 -21.30
N PHE A 5 61.90 16.81 -20.46
CA PHE A 5 61.49 18.25 -20.45
C PHE A 5 60.66 18.45 -19.14
N LYS A 6 61.05 19.16 -18.05
CA LYS A 6 61.20 20.62 -17.76
C LYS A 6 60.05 21.47 -18.34
N VAL A 7 59.45 22.51 -17.73
CA VAL A 7 59.56 23.32 -16.48
C VAL A 7 58.39 24.33 -16.57
N LEU A 8 57.72 24.72 -15.47
CA LEU A 8 57.60 26.13 -15.05
C LEU A 8 56.97 26.28 -13.66
N ILE A 9 57.55 27.22 -12.92
CA ILE A 9 57.40 27.59 -11.51
C ILE A 9 56.71 28.97 -11.42
N GLY A 10 56.03 29.22 -10.30
CA GLY A 10 55.75 30.55 -9.73
C GLY A 10 54.92 30.37 -8.43
N LEU A 11 55.44 30.30 -7.18
CA LEU A 11 56.17 31.30 -6.35
C LEU A 11 55.38 32.63 -6.25
N VAL A 12 55.03 33.27 -5.11
CA VAL A 12 55.60 33.37 -3.75
C VAL A 12 54.56 33.96 -2.76
N GLY A 13 54.68 33.63 -1.47
CA GLY A 13 54.35 34.50 -0.31
C GLY A 13 53.67 33.72 0.82
N GLY A 14 54.31 33.28 1.91
CA GLY A 14 55.14 34.02 2.89
C GLY A 14 54.20 34.85 3.79
N LEU A 15 54.11 34.77 5.12
CA LEU A 15 55.03 34.35 6.18
C LEU A 15 54.21 34.23 7.52
N ALA A 16 54.60 33.27 8.36
CA ALA A 16 54.93 33.44 9.79
C ALA A 16 53.87 33.50 10.93
N PHE A 17 54.12 32.57 11.89
CA PHE A 17 54.07 32.66 13.37
C PHE A 17 52.78 33.11 14.09
N ILE A 18 52.31 32.31 15.07
CA ILE A 18 52.51 32.54 16.52
C ILE A 18 51.90 31.38 17.35
N ILE A 19 52.59 31.13 18.46
CA ILE A 19 52.42 30.15 19.54
C ILE A 19 51.22 30.48 20.45
N GLY A 20 50.51 29.43 20.90
CA GLY A 20 50.11 29.24 22.29
C GLY A 20 48.83 29.91 22.81
N GLY A 21 48.18 29.22 23.76
CA GLY A 21 47.28 29.88 24.72
C GLY A 21 46.06 29.07 25.10
N PHE A 22 46.20 28.23 26.12
CA PHE A 22 45.12 27.89 27.05
C PHE A 22 44.43 29.17 27.55
N ASN A 23 43.09 29.19 27.66
CA ASN A 23 42.45 29.77 28.84
C ASN A 23 41.00 29.29 29.05
N ILE A 24 40.77 28.91 30.29
CA ILE A 24 39.51 28.70 30.99
C ILE A 24 38.85 30.08 31.20
N TYR A 25 37.53 30.19 31.04
CA TYR A 25 36.77 31.23 31.74
C TYR A 25 35.39 30.73 32.16
N LEU A 26 35.17 30.83 33.47
CA LEU A 26 33.89 30.72 34.15
C LEU A 26 32.98 31.92 33.83
N GLY A 27 31.71 31.61 33.58
CA GLY A 27 30.52 32.25 34.14
C GLY A 27 30.26 33.74 33.90
N VAL A 28 29.11 34.06 33.26
CA VAL A 28 28.21 35.15 33.70
C VAL A 28 26.77 34.77 33.35
N ILE A 29 25.91 34.81 34.37
CA ILE A 29 24.44 34.72 34.28
C ILE A 29 23.93 36.11 33.89
N PHE A 30 23.17 36.21 32.79
CA PHE A 30 22.32 37.38 32.52
C PHE A 30 20.86 36.96 32.46
N SER A 31 20.11 37.48 33.43
CA SER A 31 18.65 37.53 33.47
C SER A 31 18.20 38.70 32.59
N SER A 32 17.28 38.47 31.66
CA SER A 32 16.58 39.54 30.95
C SER A 32 15.07 39.30 30.99
N ASN A 33 14.40 40.15 31.75
CA ASN A 33 12.96 40.35 31.76
C ASN A 33 12.47 40.69 30.34
N HIS A 34 11.41 40.02 29.89
CA HIS A 34 10.59 40.50 28.78
C HIS A 34 9.18 40.82 29.28
N GLU A 35 8.84 42.10 29.12
CA GLU A 35 7.54 42.70 29.35
C GLU A 35 6.43 42.05 28.52
N LYS A 36 5.26 41.93 29.16
CA LYS A 36 3.98 41.57 28.54
C LYS A 36 3.50 42.74 27.67
N ILE A 37 3.15 42.44 26.41
CA ILE A 37 2.32 43.30 25.57
C ILE A 37 1.02 42.54 25.32
N GLU A 38 -0.09 43.09 25.82
CA GLU A 38 -1.46 42.60 25.55
C GLU A 38 -1.94 43.07 24.17
N PRO A 39 -2.64 42.23 23.39
CA PRO A 39 -3.39 42.67 22.23
C PRO A 39 -4.87 42.97 22.56
N PRO A 40 -5.54 43.83 21.77
CA PRO A 40 -6.81 44.43 22.13
C PRO A 40 -8.01 43.50 21.91
N VAL A 41 -8.95 43.58 22.85
CA VAL A 41 -10.27 42.96 22.85
C VAL A 41 -11.12 43.51 21.71
N LYS A 42 -11.56 42.62 20.80
CA LYS A 42 -12.67 42.91 19.86
C LYS A 42 -13.90 42.11 20.28
N ASN A 43 -14.95 42.85 20.61
CA ASN A 43 -16.30 42.38 20.87
C ASN A 43 -16.88 41.61 19.67
N MET A 44 -17.24 40.34 19.87
CA MET A 44 -18.17 39.62 19.01
C MET A 44 -19.43 39.27 19.79
N LYS A 45 -20.56 39.64 19.22
CA LYS A 45 -21.92 39.44 19.73
C LYS A 45 -22.25 37.94 19.78
N HIS A 46 -22.79 37.51 20.91
CA HIS A 46 -23.35 36.18 21.14
C HIS A 46 -24.53 35.89 20.20
N VAL A 47 -24.50 34.71 19.59
CA VAL A 47 -25.67 33.97 19.06
C VAL A 47 -25.95 32.82 20.03
N PRO A 48 -27.21 32.59 20.47
CA PRO A 48 -27.49 31.60 21.50
C PRO A 48 -27.64 30.19 20.91
N THR A 49 -26.82 29.25 21.37
CA THR A 49 -27.06 27.81 21.26
C THR A 49 -27.89 27.35 22.45
N GLN A 50 -29.06 26.77 22.18
CA GLN A 50 -29.90 26.10 23.17
C GLN A 50 -29.28 24.76 23.58
N GLU A 51 -28.76 24.70 24.81
CA GLU A 51 -28.50 23.44 25.52
C GLU A 51 -29.81 22.91 26.14
N LYS A 52 -30.22 21.71 25.76
CA LYS A 52 -31.20 20.93 26.52
C LYS A 52 -30.45 20.09 27.56
N ASN A 53 -30.52 20.54 28.81
CA ASN A 53 -30.25 19.74 29.99
C ASN A 53 -31.42 18.78 30.24
N LEU A 54 -31.13 17.51 30.47
CA LEU A 54 -31.94 16.64 31.32
C LEU A 54 -31.01 15.61 31.98
N ARG A 55 -30.64 15.94 33.22
CA ARG A 55 -30.22 14.96 34.23
C ARG A 55 -31.48 14.30 34.79
N SER A 56 -31.47 12.97 34.90
CA SER A 56 -32.17 12.25 35.97
C SER A 56 -31.31 11.06 36.41
N GLU A 57 -31.48 10.75 37.69
CA GLU A 57 -30.65 9.96 38.60
C GLU A 57 -30.66 8.44 38.34
N PRO A 58 -29.74 7.66 38.96
CA PRO A 58 -29.68 6.22 38.78
C PRO A 58 -30.63 5.50 39.75
N ASN A 59 -31.61 4.77 39.21
CA ASN A 59 -32.38 3.79 39.96
C ASN A 59 -31.75 2.40 39.80
N THR A 60 -31.23 1.90 40.91
CA THR A 60 -30.84 0.50 41.13
C THR A 60 -32.09 -0.35 41.33
N HIS A 61 -32.50 -1.14 40.35
CA HIS A 61 -33.27 -2.37 40.57
C HIS A 61 -32.80 -3.42 39.56
N GLY A 62 -32.28 -4.51 40.10
CA GLY A 62 -31.90 -5.68 39.32
C GLY A 62 -33.13 -6.36 38.75
N ASN A 63 -33.04 -6.73 37.48
CA ASN A 63 -33.72 -7.87 36.92
C ASN A 63 -32.74 -8.60 36.01
N ASP A 64 -32.69 -9.89 36.26
CA ASP A 64 -31.85 -10.90 35.65
C ASP A 64 -32.48 -11.28 34.31
N ASP A 65 -32.06 -10.61 33.22
CA ASP A 65 -32.42 -10.99 31.85
C ASP A 65 -31.16 -11.40 31.11
N THR A 66 -30.94 -12.71 31.12
CA THR A 66 -30.00 -13.42 30.27
C THR A 66 -30.36 -13.13 28.81
N MET A 67 -29.52 -12.36 28.11
CA MET A 67 -29.58 -12.25 26.64
C MET A 67 -29.38 -13.64 26.04
N GLN A 68 -30.48 -14.31 25.70
CA GLN A 68 -30.45 -15.42 24.76
C GLN A 68 -30.08 -14.85 23.39
N VAL A 69 -28.83 -15.11 22.99
CA VAL A 69 -28.40 -15.00 21.60
C VAL A 69 -29.31 -15.92 20.79
N GLN A 70 -30.16 -15.35 19.95
CA GLN A 70 -30.94 -16.12 18.98
C GLN A 70 -29.95 -16.82 18.05
N HIS A 71 -29.81 -18.13 18.26
CA HIS A 71 -29.16 -19.02 17.31
C HIS A 71 -29.98 -18.99 16.01
N VAL A 72 -29.44 -18.32 14.99
CA VAL A 72 -29.88 -18.50 13.61
C VAL A 72 -29.56 -19.94 13.24
N HIS A 73 -30.58 -20.80 13.23
CA HIS A 73 -30.52 -22.14 12.68
C HIS A 73 -30.06 -22.06 11.21
N HIS A 74 -28.77 -22.27 10.99
CA HIS A 74 -28.23 -22.52 9.67
C HIS A 74 -28.66 -23.92 9.25
N ASN A 75 -29.34 -24.02 8.10
CA ASN A 75 -29.63 -25.28 7.44
C ASN A 75 -28.33 -26.05 7.18
N PRO A 76 -28.12 -27.24 7.79
CA PRO A 76 -27.02 -28.11 7.45
C PRO A 76 -27.45 -28.98 6.27
N GLY A 77 -27.28 -28.50 5.05
CA GLY A 77 -27.78 -29.25 3.88
C GLY A 77 -27.22 -28.86 2.52
N GLU A 78 -26.63 -27.68 2.35
CA GLU A 78 -25.96 -27.38 1.08
C GLU A 78 -24.52 -27.88 1.13
N HIS A 79 -24.31 -29.07 0.57
CA HIS A 79 -23.01 -29.47 0.04
C HIS A 79 -22.58 -28.42 -0.99
N TYR A 80 -21.85 -27.41 -0.55
CA TYR A 80 -21.09 -26.53 -1.43
C TYR A 80 -20.09 -27.42 -2.17
N GLU A 81 -20.28 -27.62 -3.47
CA GLU A 81 -19.17 -28.04 -4.32
C GLU A 81 -18.07 -26.99 -4.13
N GLU A 82 -16.95 -27.40 -3.50
CA GLU A 82 -15.73 -26.60 -3.43
C GLU A 82 -15.39 -26.17 -4.86
N GLY A 83 -15.74 -24.91 -5.14
CA GLY A 83 -15.66 -24.34 -6.46
C GLY A 83 -14.25 -24.52 -6.99
N LYS A 84 -14.15 -25.12 -8.18
CA LYS A 84 -12.91 -25.24 -8.95
C LYS A 84 -12.13 -23.93 -8.83
N SER A 85 -11.02 -24.00 -8.11
CA SER A 85 -10.01 -22.94 -8.02
C SER A 85 -9.86 -22.31 -9.40
N HIS A 86 -10.30 -21.05 -9.53
CA HIS A 86 -10.25 -20.34 -10.79
C HIS A 86 -8.78 -20.12 -11.13
N GLN A 87 -8.24 -20.99 -12.00
CA GLN A 87 -6.85 -20.92 -12.45
C GLN A 87 -6.59 -19.56 -13.09
N LEU A 88 -5.97 -18.68 -12.31
CA LEU A 88 -5.33 -17.47 -12.79
C LEU A 88 -4.11 -17.88 -13.60
N ILE A 89 -3.99 -17.31 -14.80
CA ILE A 89 -2.85 -17.45 -15.73
C ILE A 89 -2.94 -18.76 -16.53
N THR A 90 -3.32 -18.65 -17.80
CA THR A 90 -3.12 -19.70 -18.80
C THR A 90 -1.64 -20.05 -18.89
N ASP A 91 -1.31 -21.33 -18.73
CA ASP A 91 0.00 -21.99 -18.73
C ASP A 91 0.91 -21.65 -19.94
N GLN A 92 1.35 -20.41 -20.07
CA GLN A 92 2.69 -20.20 -20.60
C GLN A 92 3.63 -20.37 -19.40
N ASP A 93 4.33 -21.51 -19.39
CA ASP A 93 5.28 -22.00 -18.39
C ASP A 93 6.47 -21.05 -18.17
N HIS A 94 6.20 -19.81 -17.76
CA HIS A 94 7.25 -18.91 -17.31
C HIS A 94 7.69 -19.36 -15.92
N GLU A 95 8.54 -20.37 -15.86
CA GLU A 95 9.13 -20.86 -14.62
C GLU A 95 9.75 -19.71 -13.81
N LEU A 96 9.71 -19.83 -12.48
CA LEU A 96 10.45 -18.90 -11.64
C LEU A 96 11.95 -19.05 -11.93
N PRO A 97 12.76 -17.98 -11.79
CA PRO A 97 14.21 -18.10 -11.87
C PRO A 97 14.72 -19.17 -10.90
N THR A 98 15.72 -19.95 -11.31
CA THR A 98 16.21 -21.09 -10.53
C THR A 98 16.58 -20.70 -9.09
N TRP A 99 17.23 -19.54 -8.89
CA TRP A 99 17.59 -19.08 -7.55
C TRP A 99 16.37 -18.79 -6.66
N VAL A 100 15.23 -18.40 -7.24
CA VAL A 100 13.98 -18.16 -6.51
C VAL A 100 13.39 -19.48 -6.05
N SER A 101 13.28 -20.46 -6.96
CA SER A 101 12.79 -21.80 -6.61
C SER A 101 13.71 -22.51 -5.61
N ASP A 102 15.03 -22.42 -5.79
CA ASP A 102 16.02 -22.99 -4.89
C ASP A 102 15.90 -22.37 -3.49
N TYR A 103 15.67 -21.06 -3.41
CA TYR A 103 15.45 -20.40 -2.13
C TYR A 103 14.14 -20.87 -1.47
N PHE A 104 13.06 -21.08 -2.22
CA PHE A 104 11.81 -21.60 -1.66
C PHE A 104 11.97 -23.01 -1.10
N ASP A 105 12.62 -23.91 -1.84
CA ASP A 105 12.92 -25.27 -1.39
C ASP A 105 13.83 -25.29 -0.16
N TRP A 106 14.88 -24.45 -0.19
CA TRP A 106 15.78 -24.27 0.95
C TRP A 106 15.01 -23.75 2.17
N HIS A 107 14.22 -22.68 2.03
CA HIS A 107 13.43 -22.08 3.11
C HIS A 107 12.50 -23.11 3.76
N ALA A 108 11.75 -23.86 2.94
CA ALA A 108 10.87 -24.92 3.41
C ALA A 108 11.65 -26.02 4.18
N SER A 109 12.81 -26.42 3.68
CA SER A 109 13.67 -27.41 4.35
C SER A 109 14.16 -26.92 5.72
N ILE A 110 14.52 -25.63 5.82
CA ILE A 110 14.97 -25.00 7.07
C ILE A 110 13.81 -24.89 8.06
N ARG A 111 12.63 -24.46 7.62
CA ARG A 111 11.42 -24.40 8.46
C ARG A 111 11.00 -25.76 9.01
N LYS A 112 11.18 -26.83 8.22
CA LYS A 112 10.94 -28.21 8.65
C LYS A 112 11.99 -28.68 9.66
N LYS A 113 13.26 -28.34 9.44
CA LYS A 113 14.38 -28.74 10.31
C LYS A 113 14.38 -28.02 11.66
N PHE A 114 13.98 -26.75 11.68
CA PHE A 114 13.94 -25.89 12.87
C PHE A 114 12.54 -25.29 13.06
N PRO A 115 11.56 -26.06 13.54
CA PRO A 115 10.19 -25.59 13.66
C PRO A 115 10.02 -24.60 14.81
N GLY A 116 9.12 -23.63 14.63
CA GLY A 116 8.71 -22.71 15.68
C GLY A 116 9.87 -21.91 16.27
N GLU A 117 10.04 -21.97 17.60
CA GLU A 117 11.07 -21.22 18.32
C GLU A 117 12.50 -21.72 18.04
N GLU A 118 12.68 -22.98 17.60
CA GLU A 118 14.00 -23.53 17.27
C GLU A 118 14.68 -22.74 16.15
N LEU A 119 13.90 -22.15 15.24
CA LEU A 119 14.43 -21.29 14.19
C LEU A 119 15.24 -20.10 14.74
N PHE A 120 14.83 -19.60 15.91
CA PHE A 120 15.42 -18.45 16.60
C PHE A 120 16.50 -18.87 17.59
N LYS A 121 16.23 -19.91 18.38
CA LYS A 121 17.05 -20.30 19.54
C LYS A 121 18.18 -21.25 19.18
N ASN A 122 18.03 -22.07 18.13
CA ASN A 122 19.02 -23.07 17.79
C ASN A 122 20.25 -22.41 17.14
N PRO A 123 21.47 -22.61 17.67
CA PRO A 123 22.68 -22.01 17.11
C PRO A 123 23.03 -22.55 15.72
N HIS A 124 22.50 -23.71 15.34
CA HIS A 124 22.67 -24.28 14.00
C HIS A 124 21.60 -23.85 13.00
N ALA A 125 20.54 -23.17 13.44
CA ALA A 125 19.58 -22.59 12.51
C ALA A 125 20.22 -21.40 11.77
N PRO A 126 19.92 -21.19 10.48
CA PRO A 126 20.42 -20.04 9.74
C PRO A 126 19.99 -18.70 10.34
N PRO A 127 20.71 -17.60 10.06
CA PRO A 127 20.28 -16.28 10.46
C PRO A 127 18.96 -15.87 9.82
N LEU A 128 18.25 -14.93 10.46
CA LEU A 128 16.92 -14.49 10.07
C LEU A 128 16.95 -13.06 9.55
N LEU A 129 16.09 -12.81 8.57
CA LEU A 129 15.81 -11.48 8.04
C LEU A 129 14.30 -11.24 8.16
N ILE A 130 13.91 -10.22 8.94
CA ILE A 130 12.51 -10.01 9.31
C ILE A 130 12.03 -8.68 8.75
N ARG A 131 11.11 -8.75 7.79
CA ARG A 131 10.43 -7.57 7.29
C ARG A 131 9.40 -7.14 8.32
N THR A 132 9.63 -5.99 8.96
CA THR A 132 8.75 -5.51 10.02
C THR A 132 7.83 -4.39 9.54
N CYS A 133 6.61 -4.36 10.09
CA CYS A 133 5.75 -3.19 10.06
C CYS A 133 5.16 -2.95 11.45
N LEU A 134 5.89 -2.18 12.25
CA LEU A 134 5.61 -1.97 13.68
C LEU A 134 5.20 -0.53 13.99
N ASN A 135 5.75 0.44 13.25
CA ASN A 135 5.55 1.86 13.50
C ASN A 135 4.52 2.51 12.55
N HIS A 136 4.30 3.81 12.71
CA HIS A 136 3.31 4.56 11.94
C HIS A 136 3.68 4.78 10.46
N GLN A 137 4.83 4.31 10.00
CA GLN A 137 5.43 4.69 8.71
C GLN A 137 5.48 3.56 7.68
N CYS A 138 4.74 2.47 7.85
CA CYS A 138 4.82 1.34 6.90
C CYS A 138 4.16 1.58 5.53
N GLY A 139 3.62 2.76 5.25
CA GLY A 139 2.87 3.03 4.02
C GLY A 139 1.65 2.11 3.82
N GLY A 140 1.07 2.15 2.62
CA GLY A 140 -0.07 1.33 2.20
C GLY A 140 0.33 -0.09 1.81
N LEU A 141 -0.61 -0.86 1.26
CA LEU A 141 -0.38 -2.29 0.98
C LEU A 141 0.70 -2.50 -0.08
N HIS A 142 0.68 -1.69 -1.14
CA HIS A 142 1.73 -1.66 -2.15
C HIS A 142 3.09 -1.32 -1.52
N ASP A 143 3.18 -0.29 -0.69
CA ASP A 143 4.46 0.08 -0.08
C ASP A 143 5.07 -1.06 0.76
N ARG A 144 4.20 -1.87 1.38
CA ARG A 144 4.60 -3.01 2.22
C ARG A 144 4.94 -4.27 1.46
N LEU A 145 4.43 -4.51 0.25
CA LEU A 145 4.58 -5.81 -0.42
C LEU A 145 5.04 -5.69 -1.88
N GLY A 146 5.05 -4.51 -2.47
CA GLY A 146 5.49 -4.28 -3.84
C GLY A 146 6.99 -4.50 -4.07
N ASN A 147 7.78 -4.53 -2.98
CA ASN A 147 9.23 -4.82 -2.99
C ASN A 147 9.61 -6.25 -2.58
N LEU A 148 8.63 -7.16 -2.51
CA LEU A 148 8.86 -8.54 -2.13
C LEU A 148 10.01 -9.25 -2.89
N PRO A 149 10.22 -9.02 -4.20
CA PRO A 149 11.33 -9.64 -4.91
C PRO A 149 12.72 -9.18 -4.42
N SER A 150 12.88 -7.90 -4.04
CA SER A 150 14.14 -7.43 -3.43
C SER A 150 14.34 -7.98 -2.04
N ASP A 151 13.28 -8.12 -1.25
CA ASP A 151 13.35 -8.76 0.06
C ASP A 151 13.87 -10.20 -0.07
N LEU A 152 13.33 -10.92 -1.05
CA LEU A 152 13.72 -12.29 -1.37
C LEU A 152 15.17 -12.37 -1.87
N TYR A 153 15.56 -11.46 -2.76
CA TYR A 153 16.92 -11.38 -3.25
C TYR A 153 17.91 -11.10 -2.11
N LEU A 154 17.62 -10.13 -1.25
CA LEU A 154 18.45 -9.82 -0.07
C LEU A 154 18.58 -11.04 0.85
N ALA A 155 17.47 -11.74 1.12
CA ALA A 155 17.49 -12.94 1.94
C ALA A 155 18.32 -14.07 1.31
N ASN A 156 18.20 -14.28 0.00
CA ASN A 156 18.98 -15.25 -0.76
C ASN A 156 20.49 -14.94 -0.73
N GLN A 157 20.87 -13.71 -1.07
CA GLN A 157 22.28 -13.28 -1.10
C GLN A 157 22.96 -13.34 0.28
N THR A 158 22.17 -13.31 1.35
CA THR A 158 22.67 -13.33 2.73
C THR A 158 22.45 -14.68 3.43
N GLN A 159 21.88 -15.67 2.72
CA GLN A 159 21.53 -17.00 3.25
C GLN A 159 20.70 -16.92 4.54
N ARG A 160 19.75 -15.97 4.56
CA ARG A 160 18.85 -15.71 5.69
C ARG A 160 17.45 -16.20 5.40
N VAL A 161 16.77 -16.71 6.42
CA VAL A 161 15.35 -17.06 6.33
C VAL A 161 14.53 -15.78 6.41
N LEU A 162 13.80 -15.48 5.34
CA LEU A 162 12.90 -14.33 5.26
C LEU A 162 11.59 -14.63 5.99
N LEU A 163 11.25 -13.76 6.94
CA LEU A 163 9.97 -13.76 7.64
C LEU A 163 9.31 -12.38 7.53
N ILE A 164 7.98 -12.33 7.62
CA ILE A 164 7.22 -11.08 7.62
C ILE A 164 6.49 -10.96 8.95
N HIS A 165 6.70 -9.83 9.63
CA HIS A 165 6.00 -9.49 10.86
C HIS A 165 5.29 -8.16 10.71
N TRP A 166 3.99 -8.25 10.49
CA TRP A 166 3.10 -7.11 10.36
C TRP A 166 2.25 -7.02 11.63
N TRP A 167 2.26 -5.88 12.33
CA TRP A 167 1.42 -5.66 13.51
C TRP A 167 0.19 -4.77 13.27
N LYS A 168 0.27 -3.76 12.39
CA LYS A 168 -0.75 -2.68 12.30
C LYS A 168 -1.48 -2.64 10.94
N PRO A 169 -2.79 -2.86 10.82
CA PRO A 169 -3.78 -2.93 11.91
C PRO A 169 -3.79 -4.24 12.68
N TYR A 170 -3.46 -5.33 12.00
CA TYR A 170 -3.46 -6.70 12.50
C TYR A 170 -2.30 -7.47 11.88
N ALA A 171 -2.12 -8.71 12.32
CA ALA A 171 -1.20 -9.65 11.72
C ALA A 171 -1.58 -9.93 10.25
N LEU A 172 -0.58 -10.10 9.39
CA LEU A 172 -0.82 -10.27 7.95
C LEU A 172 -1.62 -11.55 7.64
N ASP A 173 -1.45 -12.58 8.47
CA ASP A 173 -2.12 -13.88 8.39
C ASP A 173 -3.60 -13.85 8.72
N GLU A 174 -4.11 -12.75 9.28
CA GLU A 174 -5.54 -12.48 9.35
C GLU A 174 -6.15 -12.25 7.96
N PHE A 175 -5.34 -11.77 7.01
CA PHE A 175 -5.79 -11.35 5.68
C PHE A 175 -5.31 -12.25 4.54
N MET A 176 -4.05 -12.69 4.63
CA MET A 176 -3.41 -13.53 3.62
C MET A 176 -2.51 -14.55 4.30
N VAL A 177 -2.56 -15.80 3.85
CA VAL A 177 -1.75 -16.89 4.39
C VAL A 177 -0.83 -17.48 3.32
N PRO A 178 0.21 -18.24 3.69
CA PRO A 178 0.93 -19.06 2.73
C PRO A 178 -0.02 -19.99 1.95
N PRO A 179 0.15 -20.13 0.62
CA PRO A 179 -0.60 -21.08 -0.18
C PRO A 179 -0.42 -22.52 0.30
N ASP A 180 -1.48 -23.33 0.20
CA ASP A 180 -1.40 -24.76 0.47
C ASP A 180 -0.95 -25.50 -0.81
N LEU A 181 0.19 -26.18 -0.75
CA LEU A 181 0.73 -26.96 -1.88
C LEU A 181 -0.17 -28.12 -2.30
N SER A 182 -1.12 -28.54 -1.46
CA SER A 182 -2.14 -29.52 -1.85
C SER A 182 -3.26 -28.92 -2.72
N THR A 183 -3.35 -27.59 -2.82
CA THR A 183 -4.34 -26.91 -3.65
C THR A 183 -3.98 -27.06 -5.13
N PRO A 184 -4.90 -27.54 -5.99
CA PRO A 184 -4.65 -27.68 -7.42
C PRO A 184 -4.19 -26.36 -8.07
N GLY A 185 -3.07 -26.43 -8.81
CA GLY A 185 -2.47 -25.29 -9.50
C GLY A 185 -1.46 -24.48 -8.67
N VAL A 186 -1.33 -24.75 -7.37
CA VAL A 186 -0.29 -24.13 -6.54
C VAL A 186 1.02 -24.90 -6.71
N LYS A 187 2.00 -24.28 -7.36
CA LYS A 187 3.33 -24.87 -7.58
C LYS A 187 4.35 -24.53 -6.50
N TYR A 188 4.22 -23.34 -5.91
CA TYR A 188 5.18 -22.79 -4.97
C TYR A 188 4.47 -22.29 -3.72
N SER A 189 5.11 -22.43 -2.56
CA SER A 189 4.64 -21.88 -1.29
C SER A 189 5.82 -21.60 -0.39
N ILE A 190 5.78 -20.47 0.32
CA ILE A 190 6.76 -20.10 1.33
C ILE A 190 6.07 -19.71 2.63
N ASP A 191 6.44 -20.38 3.73
CA ASP A 191 5.90 -20.08 5.05
C ASP A 191 6.63 -18.89 5.70
N TRP A 192 6.28 -17.68 5.26
CA TRP A 192 6.86 -16.42 5.76
C TRP A 192 6.43 -16.04 7.18
N ARG A 193 5.49 -16.79 7.78
CA ARG A 193 4.88 -16.42 9.07
C ARG A 193 5.89 -16.50 10.20
N MET A 194 5.88 -15.47 11.03
CA MET A 194 6.64 -15.46 12.27
C MET A 194 6.02 -16.46 13.28
N PRO A 195 6.83 -17.32 13.91
CA PRO A 195 6.37 -18.17 15.02
C PRO A 195 5.79 -17.34 16.18
N ILE A 196 4.86 -17.96 16.90
CA ILE A 196 4.30 -17.42 18.14
C ILE A 196 5.37 -17.48 19.24
N MET A 197 5.77 -16.32 19.76
CA MET A 197 6.90 -16.10 20.66
C MET A 197 6.65 -14.89 21.56
N ASP A 198 6.75 -15.07 22.87
CA ASP A 198 6.63 -13.97 23.84
C ASP A 198 7.78 -12.96 23.70
N GLU A 199 9.00 -13.44 23.41
CA GLU A 199 10.22 -12.63 23.32
C GLU A 199 10.11 -11.52 22.26
N TYR A 200 9.52 -11.86 21.12
CA TYR A 200 9.30 -10.94 19.99
C TYR A 200 7.88 -10.35 19.96
N GLY A 201 7.05 -10.64 20.97
CA GLY A 201 5.72 -10.07 21.09
C GLY A 201 4.67 -10.61 20.11
N THR A 202 4.87 -11.79 19.51
CA THR A 202 3.89 -12.35 18.56
C THR A 202 2.75 -13.12 19.21
N SER A 203 2.90 -13.54 20.46
CA SER A 203 1.96 -14.42 21.17
C SER A 203 0.79 -13.72 21.87
N LYS A 204 0.98 -12.47 22.31
CA LYS A 204 0.00 -11.58 22.96
C LYS A 204 0.68 -10.27 23.35
N CYS A 205 0.61 -9.24 22.50
CA CYS A 205 0.80 -7.87 23.00
C CYS A 205 -0.57 -7.22 23.17
N HIS A 206 -1.03 -7.13 24.42
CA HIS A 206 -2.26 -6.40 24.74
C HIS A 206 -2.14 -4.90 24.43
N LYS A 207 -0.91 -4.35 24.49
CA LYS A 207 -0.64 -2.95 24.15
C LYS A 207 0.42 -2.89 23.06
N ARG A 208 0.15 -2.08 22.04
CA ARG A 208 1.05 -1.82 20.92
C ARG A 208 2.45 -1.40 21.36
N TRP A 209 2.55 -0.53 22.36
CA TRP A 209 3.84 -0.02 22.84
C TRP A 209 4.74 -1.10 23.44
N ASP A 210 4.17 -2.15 24.01
CA ASP A 210 4.95 -3.24 24.60
C ASP A 210 5.60 -4.08 23.48
N CYS A 211 4.89 -4.27 22.37
CA CYS A 211 5.42 -4.91 21.18
C CYS A 211 6.56 -4.08 20.56
N VAL A 212 6.34 -2.78 20.34
CA VAL A 212 7.38 -1.91 19.75
C VAL A 212 8.66 -1.93 20.60
N LYS A 213 8.55 -1.84 21.93
CA LYS A 213 9.71 -1.88 22.84
C LYS A 213 10.51 -3.18 22.77
N LYS A 214 9.85 -4.33 22.53
CA LYS A 214 10.54 -5.61 22.35
C LYS A 214 11.35 -5.58 21.04
N TRP A 215 10.75 -5.04 19.99
CA TRP A 215 11.38 -4.91 18.69
C TRP A 215 12.48 -3.85 18.63
N ASP A 216 12.44 -2.80 19.45
CA ASP A 216 13.51 -1.78 19.52
C ASP A 216 14.87 -2.39 19.90
N LYS A 217 14.89 -3.59 20.48
CA LYS A 217 16.13 -4.32 20.83
C LYS A 217 16.67 -5.19 19.69
N VAL A 218 15.88 -5.46 18.66
CA VAL A 218 16.30 -6.30 17.53
C VAL A 218 17.11 -5.42 16.57
N PRO A 219 18.36 -5.78 16.24
CA PRO A 219 19.18 -5.00 15.31
C PRO A 219 18.45 -4.70 14.01
N PHE A 220 18.49 -3.43 13.63
CA PHE A 220 17.77 -2.88 12.50
C PHE A 220 18.76 -2.54 11.38
N LEU A 221 18.46 -2.91 10.13
CA LEU A 221 19.32 -2.56 8.99
C LEU A 221 19.42 -1.03 8.85
N PRO A 222 20.64 -0.43 8.98
CA PRO A 222 20.81 1.02 9.14
C PRO A 222 20.30 1.84 7.95
N ASP A 223 20.11 1.21 6.80
CA ASP A 223 19.94 1.87 5.51
C ASP A 223 18.56 1.61 4.92
N ASN A 224 17.55 1.95 5.71
CA ASN A 224 16.14 1.81 5.36
C ASN A 224 15.49 3.13 4.93
N VAL A 225 14.24 3.03 4.50
CA VAL A 225 13.47 4.14 3.94
C VAL A 225 13.29 5.31 4.90
N ARG A 226 13.46 5.11 6.21
CA ARG A 226 13.41 6.20 7.18
C ARG A 226 14.56 7.21 7.01
N ASN A 227 15.69 6.77 6.44
CA ASN A 227 16.87 7.61 6.27
C ASN A 227 16.92 8.30 4.90
N LEU A 228 16.34 7.70 3.86
CA LEU A 228 16.23 8.29 2.50
C LEU A 228 15.56 9.67 2.46
N HIS A 229 14.64 9.97 3.40
CA HIS A 229 13.94 11.26 3.44
C HIS A 229 14.57 12.27 4.40
N ARG A 230 15.61 11.91 5.16
CA ARG A 230 16.13 12.75 6.25
C ARG A 230 17.43 13.48 5.94
N THR A 231 18.19 13.05 4.94
CA THR A 231 19.44 13.72 4.57
C THR A 231 19.20 14.60 3.35
N THR A 232 18.99 15.90 3.56
CA THR A 232 18.93 16.87 2.46
C THR A 232 20.30 17.14 1.82
N ASP A 233 21.37 16.68 2.47
CA ASP A 233 22.74 17.13 2.19
C ASP A 233 23.74 15.98 1.90
N GLU A 234 23.35 14.70 2.07
CA GLU A 234 24.16 13.54 1.65
C GLU A 234 23.65 13.01 0.31
N GLU A 235 24.56 12.63 -0.59
CA GLU A 235 24.25 11.99 -1.87
C GLU A 235 23.26 10.84 -1.64
N SER A 236 22.03 11.02 -2.12
CA SER A 236 20.97 10.04 -1.94
C SER A 236 21.36 8.76 -2.67
N LEU A 237 21.71 7.72 -1.91
CA LEU A 237 22.00 6.41 -2.47
C LEU A 237 20.77 5.89 -3.23
N THR A 238 21.03 5.36 -4.41
CA THR A 238 20.03 4.66 -5.22
C THR A 238 19.54 3.41 -4.50
N ALA A 239 18.35 2.92 -4.82
CA ALA A 239 17.81 1.69 -4.25
C ALA A 239 18.75 0.48 -4.48
N SER A 240 19.43 0.44 -5.62
CA SER A 240 20.46 -0.55 -5.95
C SER A 240 21.68 -0.50 -5.01
N GLU A 241 22.20 0.69 -4.72
CA GLU A 241 23.34 0.88 -3.80
C GLU A 241 22.97 0.55 -2.36
N LEU A 242 21.76 0.91 -1.95
CA LEU A 242 21.21 0.52 -0.65
C LEU A 242 21.14 -1.00 -0.49
N LEU A 243 20.71 -1.71 -1.54
CA LEU A 243 20.70 -3.16 -1.56
C LEU A 243 22.12 -3.76 -1.41
N ASP A 244 23.13 -3.22 -2.10
CA ASP A 244 24.53 -3.67 -1.95
C ASP A 244 25.07 -3.44 -0.55
N ARG A 245 24.82 -2.25 0.00
CA ARG A 245 25.25 -1.91 1.35
C ARG A 245 24.60 -2.83 2.39
N ASN A 246 23.33 -3.14 2.23
CA ASN A 246 22.63 -4.10 3.09
C ASN A 246 23.21 -5.52 2.96
N ILE A 247 23.50 -5.99 1.74
CA ILE A 247 24.18 -7.28 1.52
C ILE A 247 25.55 -7.28 2.19
N HIS A 248 26.33 -6.21 2.03
CA HIS A 248 27.64 -6.06 2.66
C HIS A 248 27.53 -6.13 4.19
N ASN A 249 26.65 -5.35 4.80
CA ASN A 249 26.46 -5.30 6.25
C ASN A 249 26.08 -6.66 6.83
N LEU A 250 25.28 -7.45 6.11
CA LEU A 250 24.80 -8.76 6.54
C LEU A 250 25.76 -9.92 6.25
N THR A 251 26.77 -9.74 5.39
CA THR A 251 27.71 -10.80 5.01
C THR A 251 29.14 -10.54 5.50
N LYS A 252 29.56 -9.28 5.56
CA LYS A 252 30.93 -8.87 5.85
C LYS A 252 31.02 -7.75 6.90
N GLY A 253 29.97 -6.96 7.07
CA GLY A 253 29.95 -5.81 7.98
C GLY A 253 29.46 -6.13 9.39
N GLU A 254 28.92 -5.11 10.05
CA GLU A 254 28.55 -5.10 11.48
C GLU A 254 27.45 -6.10 11.86
N LEU A 255 26.61 -6.53 10.92
CA LEU A 255 25.48 -7.43 11.17
C LEU A 255 25.74 -8.87 10.69
N LYS A 256 26.97 -9.20 10.26
CA LYS A 256 27.29 -10.53 9.70
C LYS A 256 27.00 -11.68 10.67
N ASP A 257 27.35 -11.50 11.95
CA ASP A 257 27.18 -12.50 13.00
C ASP A 257 25.85 -12.34 13.75
N THR A 258 25.02 -11.37 13.36
CA THR A 258 23.73 -11.10 14.00
C THR A 258 22.68 -12.11 13.57
N LYS A 259 22.20 -12.90 14.54
CA LYS A 259 21.21 -13.96 14.33
C LYS A 259 19.88 -13.47 13.78
N VAL A 260 19.35 -12.36 14.31
CA VAL A 260 18.04 -11.82 13.90
C VAL A 260 18.20 -10.35 13.54
N VAL A 261 17.87 -10.02 12.30
CA VAL A 261 17.89 -8.64 11.80
C VAL A 261 16.53 -8.27 11.26
N GLN A 262 16.06 -7.07 11.59
CA GLN A 262 14.82 -6.51 11.02
C GLN A 262 15.11 -5.40 10.01
N PHE A 263 14.16 -5.19 9.09
CA PHE A 263 14.29 -4.19 8.03
C PHE A 263 12.92 -3.70 7.49
N GLU A 264 12.95 -2.54 6.83
CA GLU A 264 11.80 -1.88 6.18
C GLU A 264 12.23 -1.36 4.78
N LEU A 265 11.68 -1.87 3.68
CA LEU A 265 11.89 -1.34 2.32
C LEU A 265 10.55 -0.94 1.69
N LEU A 266 10.34 0.33 1.30
CA LEU A 266 9.10 0.78 0.65
C LEU A 266 9.18 0.50 -0.85
N ALA A 267 8.09 -0.03 -1.41
CA ALA A 267 8.03 -0.57 -2.76
C ALA A 267 8.36 0.38 -3.91
N HIS A 268 8.04 1.67 -3.80
CA HIS A 268 7.92 2.54 -4.97
C HIS A 268 9.20 3.31 -5.34
N GLN A 269 10.32 3.09 -4.65
CA GLN A 269 11.55 3.85 -4.88
C GLN A 269 12.50 3.09 -5.80
N GLU A 270 12.68 3.63 -7.00
CA GLU A 270 13.71 3.27 -7.99
C GLU A 270 13.79 1.77 -8.37
N GLU A 271 12.65 1.11 -8.59
CA GLU A 271 12.63 -0.27 -9.11
C GLU A 271 13.51 -0.43 -10.36
N SER A 272 13.60 0.60 -11.20
CA SER A 272 14.44 0.65 -12.40
C SER A 272 15.94 0.51 -12.10
N SER A 273 16.46 1.08 -11.01
CA SER A 273 17.89 0.99 -10.68
C SER A 273 18.26 -0.44 -10.24
N ILE A 274 17.39 -1.08 -9.46
CA ILE A 274 17.55 -2.49 -9.05
C ILE A 274 17.47 -3.40 -10.27
N GLN A 275 16.50 -3.16 -11.14
CA GLN A 275 16.35 -3.88 -12.39
C GLN A 275 17.63 -3.80 -13.25
N GLU A 276 18.11 -2.59 -13.53
CA GLU A 276 19.31 -2.41 -14.36
C GLU A 276 20.52 -3.19 -13.80
N LYS A 277 20.67 -3.20 -12.49
CA LYS A 277 21.69 -4.01 -11.81
C LYS A 277 21.50 -5.50 -12.01
N TRP A 278 20.32 -6.05 -11.79
CA TRP A 278 20.07 -7.48 -11.98
C TRP A 278 20.33 -7.89 -13.44
N LYS A 279 19.97 -7.05 -14.40
CA LYS A 279 20.32 -7.26 -15.81
C LYS A 279 21.84 -7.33 -16.02
N LYS A 280 22.62 -6.46 -15.37
CA LYS A 280 24.09 -6.50 -15.41
C LYS A 280 24.68 -7.77 -14.77
N LEU A 281 23.97 -8.38 -13.83
CA LEU A 281 24.32 -9.67 -13.20
C LEU A 281 23.90 -10.88 -14.03
N GLY A 282 23.27 -10.68 -15.20
CA GLY A 282 22.81 -11.76 -16.06
C GLY A 282 21.44 -12.32 -15.70
N GLU A 283 20.71 -11.69 -14.78
CA GLU A 283 19.32 -12.05 -14.53
C GLU A 283 18.49 -11.70 -15.77
N THR A 284 17.86 -12.73 -16.34
CA THR A 284 17.02 -12.59 -17.54
C THR A 284 15.59 -12.24 -17.20
N ASP A 285 15.21 -12.45 -15.94
CA ASP A 285 13.88 -12.23 -15.43
C ASP A 285 13.87 -11.06 -14.44
N MET A 286 13.42 -9.91 -14.94
CA MET A 286 13.32 -8.66 -14.20
C MET A 286 12.11 -8.72 -13.26
N ILE A 287 12.22 -9.49 -12.18
CA ILE A 287 11.19 -9.92 -11.20
C ILE A 287 10.22 -8.84 -10.68
N TYR A 288 10.39 -7.58 -11.05
CA TYR A 288 9.47 -6.48 -10.81
C TYR A 288 8.44 -6.28 -11.92
N ASP A 289 8.86 -6.22 -13.18
CA ASP A 289 7.96 -5.96 -14.32
C ASP A 289 7.69 -7.20 -15.17
N THR A 290 8.16 -8.36 -14.73
CA THR A 290 7.98 -9.63 -15.41
C THR A 290 6.88 -10.49 -14.81
N PRO A 291 6.53 -11.56 -15.53
CA PRO A 291 5.73 -12.64 -14.97
C PRO A 291 6.23 -13.20 -13.63
N SER A 292 7.48 -13.03 -13.23
CA SER A 292 7.92 -13.59 -11.95
C SER A 292 7.41 -12.83 -10.74
N PHE A 293 7.11 -11.52 -10.85
CA PHE A 293 6.53 -10.77 -9.73
C PHE A 293 5.28 -11.46 -9.18
N GLY A 294 4.31 -11.70 -10.08
CA GLY A 294 3.04 -12.32 -9.71
C GLY A 294 3.20 -13.73 -9.16
N LYS A 295 4.12 -14.53 -9.71
CA LYS A 295 4.40 -15.88 -9.20
C LYS A 295 5.04 -15.86 -7.82
N ILE A 296 5.99 -14.94 -7.58
CA ILE A 296 6.58 -14.73 -6.25
C ILE A 296 5.49 -14.29 -5.28
N PHE A 297 4.69 -13.29 -5.63
CA PHE A 297 3.59 -12.82 -4.76
C PHE A 297 2.62 -13.96 -4.41
N LEU A 298 2.18 -14.73 -5.41
CA LEU A 298 1.25 -15.84 -5.22
C LEU A 298 1.89 -17.06 -4.54
N ALA A 299 3.22 -17.17 -4.49
CA ALA A 299 3.92 -18.17 -3.66
C ALA A 299 3.93 -17.77 -2.19
N PHE A 300 3.90 -16.47 -1.89
CA PHE A 300 3.78 -15.98 -0.51
C PHE A 300 2.33 -15.94 -0.04
N PHE A 301 1.39 -15.56 -0.90
CA PHE A 301 0.08 -15.13 -0.43
C PHE A 301 -1.08 -15.76 -1.21
N THR A 302 -2.00 -16.36 -0.46
CA THR A 302 -3.39 -16.59 -0.83
C THR A 302 -4.31 -15.89 0.19
N PRO A 303 -5.55 -15.50 -0.15
CA PRO A 303 -6.45 -14.92 0.84
C PRO A 303 -6.67 -15.86 2.03
N SER A 304 -6.81 -15.30 3.23
CA SER A 304 -7.26 -16.07 4.39
C SER A 304 -8.70 -16.57 4.16
N LYS A 305 -9.13 -17.62 4.87
CA LYS A 305 -10.48 -18.20 4.67
C LYS A 305 -11.60 -17.15 4.79
N PRO A 306 -11.62 -16.24 5.79
CA PRO A 306 -12.63 -15.20 5.86
C PRO A 306 -12.60 -14.26 4.65
N VAL A 307 -11.42 -13.81 4.21
CA VAL A 307 -11.28 -12.93 3.05
C VAL A 307 -11.72 -13.65 1.77
N GLN A 308 -11.31 -14.90 1.57
CA GLN A 308 -11.70 -15.72 0.42
C GLN A 308 -13.22 -15.91 0.36
N LYS A 309 -13.88 -16.11 1.50
CA LYS A 309 -15.35 -16.23 1.57
C LYS A 309 -16.03 -14.97 1.01
N VAL A 310 -15.55 -13.78 1.39
CA VAL A 310 -16.10 -12.52 0.88
C VAL A 310 -15.76 -12.33 -0.60
N ILE A 311 -14.55 -12.66 -1.06
CA ILE A 311 -14.20 -12.63 -2.49
C ILE A 311 -15.16 -13.50 -3.31
N ASN A 312 -15.39 -14.75 -2.88
CA ASN A 312 -16.29 -15.68 -3.56
C ASN A 312 -17.73 -15.16 -3.61
N HIS A 313 -18.19 -14.55 -2.51
CA HIS A 313 -19.50 -13.94 -2.43
C HIS A 313 -19.65 -12.77 -3.42
N VAL A 314 -18.71 -11.81 -3.39
CA VAL A 314 -18.71 -10.66 -4.32
C VAL A 314 -18.65 -11.12 -5.78
N MET A 315 -17.83 -12.12 -6.08
CA MET A 315 -17.72 -12.69 -7.43
C MET A 315 -19.05 -13.31 -7.88
N LYS A 316 -19.68 -14.11 -7.03
CA LYS A 316 -20.97 -14.77 -7.30
C LYS A 316 -22.09 -13.76 -7.50
N GLU A 317 -22.30 -12.85 -6.55
CA GLU A 317 -23.41 -11.89 -6.59
C GLU A 317 -23.33 -10.95 -7.80
N ASN A 318 -22.14 -10.50 -8.14
CA ASN A 318 -21.94 -9.56 -9.24
C ASN A 318 -21.74 -10.26 -10.60
N ASN A 319 -21.82 -11.58 -10.64
CA ASN A 319 -21.53 -12.41 -11.83
C ASN A 319 -20.15 -12.07 -12.42
N LEU A 320 -19.16 -11.87 -11.56
CA LEU A 320 -17.78 -11.69 -11.97
C LEU A 320 -17.17 -13.06 -12.22
N VAL A 321 -16.57 -13.21 -13.40
CA VAL A 321 -15.77 -14.40 -13.74
C VAL A 321 -14.34 -13.94 -13.94
N SER A 322 -13.38 -14.65 -13.36
CA SER A 322 -11.97 -14.27 -13.47
C SER A 322 -11.56 -14.12 -14.94
N GLN A 323 -10.77 -13.10 -15.25
CA GLN A 323 -10.37 -12.74 -16.61
C GLN A 323 -11.55 -12.36 -17.53
N GLN A 324 -12.71 -11.98 -16.97
CA GLN A 324 -13.88 -11.56 -17.73
C GLN A 324 -14.52 -10.25 -17.24
N TYR A 325 -13.79 -9.43 -16.50
CA TYR A 325 -14.23 -8.09 -16.10
C TYR A 325 -13.05 -7.13 -16.04
N THR A 326 -13.36 -5.83 -15.98
CA THR A 326 -12.37 -4.77 -15.82
C THR A 326 -12.45 -4.21 -14.42
N ALA A 327 -11.32 -4.18 -13.71
CA ALA A 327 -11.19 -3.49 -12.43
C ALA A 327 -10.92 -2.00 -12.66
N VAL A 328 -11.68 -1.13 -12.00
CA VAL A 328 -11.54 0.33 -12.06
C VAL A 328 -11.32 0.86 -10.66
N HIS A 329 -10.10 1.28 -10.37
CA HIS A 329 -9.72 1.79 -9.06
C HIS A 329 -9.62 3.31 -9.06
N CYS A 330 -10.51 3.96 -8.30
CA CYS A 330 -10.52 5.40 -8.12
C CYS A 330 -9.88 5.81 -6.79
N ARG A 331 -8.63 6.31 -6.81
CA ARG A 331 -8.00 6.86 -5.60
C ARG A 331 -8.27 8.35 -5.49
N VAL A 332 -9.15 8.75 -4.57
CA VAL A 332 -9.51 10.14 -4.36
C VAL A 332 -8.94 10.69 -3.06
N ARG A 333 -8.62 9.91 -2.03
CA ARG A 333 -8.04 10.44 -0.77
C ARG A 333 -6.54 10.74 -0.84
N HIS A 334 -5.95 10.73 -2.04
CA HIS A 334 -4.53 11.00 -2.25
C HIS A 334 -4.23 12.52 -2.40
N PRO A 335 -3.17 13.08 -1.79
CA PRO A 335 -2.77 14.49 -1.94
C PRO A 335 -2.61 14.93 -3.40
N PHE A 336 -2.03 14.05 -4.22
CA PHE A 336 -1.88 14.22 -5.67
C PHE A 336 -3.17 13.95 -6.49
N ALA A 337 -4.33 13.74 -5.87
CA ALA A 337 -5.60 13.74 -6.61
C ALA A 337 -6.11 15.18 -6.90
N TYR A 338 -5.55 16.17 -6.20
CA TYR A 338 -6.04 17.55 -6.14
C TYR A 338 -5.06 18.57 -6.71
N LYS A 339 -5.53 19.80 -6.94
CA LYS A 339 -4.63 20.90 -7.33
C LYS A 339 -3.74 21.31 -6.14
N LYS A 340 -2.49 21.69 -6.41
CA LYS A 340 -1.53 22.10 -5.38
C LYS A 340 -2.05 23.39 -4.76
N GLY A 341 -2.15 23.42 -3.44
CA GLY A 341 -2.71 24.56 -2.70
C GLY A 341 -4.23 24.62 -2.67
N GLN A 342 -4.95 23.66 -3.28
CA GLN A 342 -6.40 23.58 -3.19
C GLN A 342 -6.83 23.41 -1.73
N VAL A 343 -7.87 24.14 -1.34
CA VAL A 343 -8.50 24.07 -0.02
C VAL A 343 -9.89 23.48 -0.20
N ILE A 344 -10.21 22.48 0.60
CA ILE A 344 -11.48 21.75 0.60
C ILE A 344 -11.97 21.75 2.04
N ASP A 345 -13.19 22.25 2.28
CA ASP A 345 -13.78 22.38 3.61
C ASP A 345 -12.86 23.09 4.63
N GLY A 346 -12.17 24.14 4.17
CA GLY A 346 -11.24 24.92 4.99
C GLY A 346 -9.90 24.21 5.29
N LYS A 347 -9.63 23.05 4.68
CA LYS A 347 -8.38 22.29 4.86
C LYS A 347 -7.65 22.09 3.54
N TYR A 348 -6.32 22.13 3.58
CA TYR A 348 -5.51 21.89 2.39
C TYR A 348 -5.66 20.45 1.90
N ALA A 349 -5.98 20.30 0.61
CA ALA A 349 -6.12 19.01 -0.07
C ALA A 349 -4.83 18.18 -0.06
N ALA A 350 -3.67 18.83 0.11
CA ALA A 350 -2.39 18.15 0.35
C ALA A 350 -2.39 17.27 1.63
N LYS A 351 -3.37 17.45 2.53
CA LYS A 351 -3.60 16.62 3.71
C LYS A 351 -4.80 15.68 3.54
N ALA A 352 -5.31 15.46 2.33
CA ALA A 352 -6.47 14.58 2.07
C ALA A 352 -6.26 13.15 2.59
N ASP A 353 -5.01 12.69 2.66
CA ASP A 353 -4.71 11.43 3.32
C ASP A 353 -5.10 11.48 4.81
N ARG A 354 -4.89 12.60 5.50
CA ARG A 354 -5.11 12.75 6.96
C ARG A 354 -6.50 13.25 7.33
N TYR A 355 -7.25 13.80 6.38
CA TYR A 355 -8.60 14.32 6.57
C TYR A 355 -9.47 13.84 5.43
N VAL A 356 -10.50 13.07 5.76
CA VAL A 356 -11.56 12.67 4.83
C VAL A 356 -12.56 13.83 4.77
N PRO A 357 -12.64 14.59 3.66
CA PRO A 357 -13.65 15.61 3.53
C PRO A 357 -15.03 14.97 3.36
N TYR A 358 -16.08 15.69 3.76
CA TYR A 358 -17.45 15.20 3.66
C TYR A 358 -17.83 15.03 2.19
N PHE A 359 -18.52 13.95 1.84
CA PHE A 359 -19.01 13.71 0.47
C PHE A 359 -20.16 14.69 0.12
N GLY A 360 -19.80 15.93 -0.22
CA GLY A 360 -20.74 16.98 -0.60
C GLY A 360 -20.08 18.14 -1.33
N GLY A 361 -20.90 19.07 -1.84
CA GLY A 361 -20.46 20.29 -2.50
C GLY A 361 -19.44 20.08 -3.63
N GLU A 362 -18.48 21.00 -3.75
CA GLU A 362 -17.41 20.95 -4.76
C GLU A 362 -16.55 19.69 -4.61
N PHE A 363 -16.37 19.19 -3.39
CA PHE A 363 -15.56 17.99 -3.15
C PHE A 363 -16.16 16.76 -3.82
N LYS A 364 -17.48 16.57 -3.65
CA LYS A 364 -18.22 15.52 -4.34
C LYS A 364 -18.04 15.63 -5.86
N ASP A 365 -18.20 16.82 -6.43
CA ASP A 365 -18.06 17.00 -7.87
C ASP A 365 -16.67 16.62 -8.38
N ILE A 366 -15.60 16.95 -7.64
CA ILE A 366 -14.23 16.55 -8.01
C ILE A 366 -14.05 15.03 -7.98
N MET A 367 -14.59 14.35 -6.96
CA MET A 367 -14.50 12.90 -6.83
C MET A 367 -15.28 12.19 -7.94
N VAL A 368 -16.50 12.65 -8.21
CA VAL A 368 -17.36 12.10 -9.26
C VAL A 368 -16.76 12.34 -10.65
N ASP A 369 -16.19 13.51 -10.93
CA ASP A 369 -15.44 13.78 -12.18
C ASP A 369 -14.23 12.85 -12.34
N THR A 370 -13.53 12.58 -11.24
CA THR A 370 -12.40 11.64 -11.22
C THR A 370 -12.87 10.21 -11.51
N ALA A 371 -14.00 9.78 -10.95
CA ALA A 371 -14.62 8.48 -11.23
C ALA A 371 -15.10 8.37 -12.69
N ILE A 372 -15.77 9.40 -13.22
CA ILE A 372 -16.17 9.49 -14.64
C ILE A 372 -14.95 9.31 -15.55
N THR A 373 -13.86 10.00 -15.24
CA THR A 373 -12.61 9.91 -16.01
C THR A 373 -12.04 8.50 -15.97
N ALA A 374 -11.96 7.88 -14.80
CA ALA A 374 -11.49 6.51 -14.63
C ALA A 374 -12.32 5.51 -15.45
N MET A 375 -13.65 5.61 -15.37
CA MET A 375 -14.59 4.76 -16.11
C MET A 375 -14.48 4.95 -17.63
N LYS A 376 -14.36 6.18 -18.11
CA LYS A 376 -14.17 6.45 -19.55
C LYS A 376 -12.86 5.87 -20.06
N CYS A 377 -11.77 5.96 -19.29
CA CYS A 377 -10.51 5.32 -19.67
C CYS A 377 -10.61 3.80 -19.66
N ALA A 378 -11.24 3.22 -18.64
CA ALA A 378 -11.51 1.78 -18.57
C ALA A 378 -12.31 1.30 -19.80
N ALA A 379 -13.35 2.02 -20.18
CA ALA A 379 -14.15 1.70 -21.35
C ALA A 379 -13.41 1.88 -22.68
N THR A 380 -12.39 2.73 -22.73
CA THR A 380 -11.56 2.89 -23.92
C THR A 380 -10.62 1.69 -24.06
N ILE A 381 -10.10 1.14 -22.95
CA ILE A 381 -9.22 -0.03 -23.02
C ILE A 381 -9.95 -1.32 -23.39
N THR A 382 -11.13 -1.56 -22.84
CA THR A 382 -11.92 -2.75 -23.17
C THR A 382 -12.26 -2.82 -24.65
N LYS A 383 -12.61 -1.67 -25.25
CA LYS A 383 -12.83 -1.56 -26.70
C LYS A 383 -11.59 -1.92 -27.53
N LYS A 384 -10.39 -1.49 -27.11
CA LYS A 384 -9.13 -1.81 -27.80
C LYS A 384 -8.88 -3.32 -27.84
N TYR A 385 -9.24 -4.03 -26.76
CA TYR A 385 -9.06 -5.48 -26.64
C TYR A 385 -10.26 -6.30 -27.15
N ASN A 386 -11.12 -5.70 -28.00
CA ASN A 386 -12.33 -6.31 -28.57
C ASN A 386 -13.25 -6.94 -27.51
N GLU A 387 -13.27 -6.37 -26.31
CA GLU A 387 -14.20 -6.84 -25.29
C GLU A 387 -15.60 -6.31 -25.57
N LEU A 388 -16.57 -7.22 -25.50
CA LEU A 388 -17.98 -6.85 -25.57
C LEU A 388 -18.28 -5.88 -24.42
N SER A 389 -18.98 -4.80 -24.75
CA SER A 389 -19.43 -3.78 -23.79
C SER A 389 -20.35 -4.30 -22.68
N THR A 390 -20.74 -5.59 -22.76
CA THR A 390 -21.60 -6.28 -21.81
C THR A 390 -20.87 -6.81 -20.57
N LYS A 391 -19.52 -6.84 -20.60
CA LYS A 391 -18.70 -7.29 -19.47
C LYS A 391 -18.77 -6.27 -18.32
N PRO A 392 -18.83 -6.71 -17.06
CA PRO A 392 -18.94 -5.81 -15.91
C PRO A 392 -17.63 -5.04 -15.66
N TYR A 393 -17.78 -3.84 -15.10
CA TYR A 393 -16.70 -3.04 -14.52
C TYR A 393 -16.78 -3.12 -13.00
N TYR A 394 -15.79 -3.73 -12.36
CA TYR A 394 -15.67 -3.76 -10.91
C TYR A 394 -15.07 -2.44 -10.42
N PHE A 395 -15.89 -1.57 -9.83
CA PHE A 395 -15.49 -0.25 -9.36
C PHE A 395 -15.09 -0.31 -7.88
N MET A 396 -13.89 0.19 -7.57
CA MET A 396 -13.35 0.26 -6.21
C MET A 396 -12.75 1.65 -5.96
N SER A 397 -12.82 2.12 -4.72
CA SER A 397 -12.32 3.44 -4.34
C SER A 397 -11.88 3.44 -2.88
N ASP A 398 -10.94 4.32 -2.56
CA ASP A 398 -10.55 4.59 -1.17
C ASP A 398 -11.56 5.44 -0.40
N MET A 399 -12.64 5.89 -1.07
CA MET A 399 -13.80 6.57 -0.50
C MET A 399 -15.07 5.73 -0.73
N SER A 400 -15.71 5.30 0.37
CA SER A 400 -16.87 4.42 0.33
C SER A 400 -18.10 5.04 -0.31
N GLU A 401 -18.38 6.28 0.07
CA GLU A 401 -19.51 7.08 -0.41
C GLU A 401 -19.42 7.32 -1.93
N LEU A 402 -18.21 7.35 -2.50
CA LEU A 402 -18.04 7.44 -3.94
C LEU A 402 -18.42 6.13 -4.65
N VAL A 403 -18.14 4.97 -4.04
CA VAL A 403 -18.58 3.68 -4.60
C VAL A 403 -20.09 3.58 -4.53
N ASP A 404 -20.69 3.89 -3.37
CA ASP A 404 -22.13 3.84 -3.19
C ASP A 404 -22.84 4.76 -4.18
N TYR A 405 -22.31 5.98 -4.33
CA TYR A 405 -22.83 6.95 -5.27
C TYR A 405 -22.80 6.42 -6.71
N MET A 406 -21.64 5.92 -7.16
CA MET A 406 -21.43 5.49 -8.54
C MET A 406 -22.14 4.18 -8.90
N VAL A 407 -22.36 3.27 -7.94
CA VAL A 407 -22.87 1.92 -8.21
C VAL A 407 -24.33 1.75 -7.80
N PHE A 408 -24.72 2.26 -6.63
CA PHE A 408 -26.04 2.01 -6.05
C PHE A 408 -26.96 3.24 -6.16
N ASN A 409 -26.50 4.43 -5.79
CA ASN A 409 -27.37 5.61 -5.78
C ASN A 409 -27.75 6.09 -7.19
N LEU A 410 -26.79 6.08 -8.12
CA LEU A 410 -27.05 6.47 -9.51
C LEU A 410 -27.88 5.45 -10.30
N THR A 411 -28.10 4.25 -9.77
CA THR A 411 -28.99 3.23 -10.37
C THR A 411 -30.36 3.17 -9.70
N ASP A 412 -30.51 3.72 -8.49
CA ASP A 412 -31.77 3.76 -7.74
C ASP A 412 -32.69 4.92 -8.20
N PRO A 413 -33.85 4.63 -8.79
CA PRO A 413 -34.82 5.67 -9.18
C PRO A 413 -35.29 6.52 -8.00
N LYS A 414 -35.39 5.95 -6.78
CA LYS A 414 -35.83 6.70 -5.60
C LYS A 414 -34.79 7.77 -5.24
N TYR A 415 -33.51 7.39 -5.19
CA TYR A 415 -32.43 8.33 -4.94
C TYR A 415 -32.39 9.47 -5.97
N ILE A 416 -32.55 9.15 -7.26
CA ILE A 416 -32.57 10.17 -8.32
C ILE A 416 -33.75 11.12 -8.14
N SER A 417 -34.94 10.58 -7.83
CA SER A 417 -36.14 11.39 -7.63
C SER A 417 -36.07 12.32 -6.41
N SER A 418 -35.32 11.93 -5.37
CA SER A 418 -35.12 12.77 -4.18
C SER A 418 -34.02 13.82 -4.34
N HIS A 419 -33.27 13.79 -5.46
CA HIS A 419 -32.17 14.71 -5.76
C HIS A 419 -32.27 15.28 -7.20
N LEU A 420 -33.49 15.54 -7.69
CA LEU A 420 -33.73 16.01 -9.06
C LEU A 420 -32.93 17.27 -9.41
N GLU A 421 -32.68 18.14 -8.42
CA GLU A 421 -31.90 19.35 -8.59
C GLU A 421 -30.46 19.08 -9.07
N TRP A 422 -29.85 17.95 -8.67
CA TRP A 422 -28.51 17.58 -9.11
C TRP A 422 -28.45 17.14 -10.58
N PHE A 423 -29.56 16.66 -11.12
CA PHE A 423 -29.68 16.13 -12.49
C PHE A 423 -30.40 17.08 -13.44
N SER A 424 -30.86 18.23 -12.94
CA SER A 424 -31.60 19.23 -13.73
C SER A 424 -30.76 19.86 -14.84
N ASP A 425 -29.47 20.09 -14.58
CA ASP A 425 -28.50 20.51 -15.58
C ASP A 425 -27.87 19.29 -16.28
N GLU A 426 -28.10 19.16 -17.58
CA GLU A 426 -27.57 18.07 -18.40
C GLU A 426 -26.03 18.07 -18.45
N LYS A 427 -25.40 19.23 -18.24
CA LYS A 427 -23.94 19.40 -18.22
C LYS A 427 -23.34 19.19 -16.84
N SER A 428 -24.15 18.97 -15.81
CA SER A 428 -23.65 18.76 -14.46
C SER A 428 -22.80 17.49 -14.37
N THR A 429 -21.90 17.47 -13.39
CA THR A 429 -21.09 16.29 -13.08
C THR A 429 -21.98 15.08 -12.75
N ASN A 430 -23.06 15.28 -12.00
CA ASN A 430 -24.00 14.23 -11.62
C ASN A 430 -24.75 13.66 -12.84
N SER A 431 -25.23 14.51 -13.75
CA SER A 431 -25.87 14.08 -15.01
C SER A 431 -24.91 13.31 -15.90
N THR A 432 -23.64 13.74 -15.96
CA THR A 432 -22.59 13.02 -16.69
C THR A 432 -22.26 11.67 -16.07
N ALA A 433 -22.21 11.59 -14.74
CA ALA A 433 -22.01 10.34 -14.01
C ALA A 433 -23.15 9.36 -14.27
N LYS A 434 -24.40 9.82 -14.21
CA LYS A 434 -25.58 9.01 -14.52
C LYS A 434 -25.51 8.41 -15.92
N LYS A 435 -25.16 9.21 -16.93
CA LYS A 435 -24.95 8.74 -18.31
C LYS A 435 -23.85 7.68 -18.42
N VAL A 436 -22.81 7.76 -17.59
CA VAL A 436 -21.73 6.76 -17.51
C VAL A 436 -22.24 5.46 -16.90
N VAL A 437 -22.98 5.53 -15.79
CA VAL A 437 -23.57 4.39 -15.09
C VAL A 437 -24.62 3.68 -15.94
N ASP A 438 -25.46 4.41 -16.66
CA ASP A 438 -26.48 3.83 -17.55
C ASP A 438 -25.88 3.09 -18.74
N LYS A 439 -24.68 3.50 -19.16
CA LYS A 439 -24.02 2.97 -20.34
C LYS A 439 -23.29 1.65 -20.08
N TRP A 440 -22.81 1.43 -18.87
CA TRP A 440 -21.95 0.30 -18.54
C TRP A 440 -22.46 -0.43 -17.30
N LYS A 441 -22.36 -1.76 -17.28
CA LYS A 441 -22.65 -2.53 -16.08
C LYS A 441 -21.52 -2.30 -15.06
N ILE A 442 -21.71 -1.35 -14.16
CA ILE A 442 -20.79 -1.07 -13.05
C ILE A 442 -21.27 -1.85 -11.82
N VAL A 443 -20.35 -2.55 -11.18
CA VAL A 443 -20.61 -3.35 -9.98
C VAL A 443 -19.53 -3.07 -8.94
N ALA A 444 -19.84 -3.32 -7.68
CA ALA A 444 -18.91 -3.24 -6.58
C ALA A 444 -19.32 -4.24 -5.50
N ARG A 445 -18.44 -4.49 -4.53
CA ARG A 445 -18.85 -5.14 -3.28
C ARG A 445 -19.81 -4.22 -2.51
N GLU A 446 -20.73 -4.83 -1.76
CA GLU A 446 -21.52 -4.12 -0.77
C GLU A 446 -20.60 -3.50 0.29
N GLN A 447 -20.98 -2.31 0.77
CA GLN A 447 -20.18 -1.52 1.69
C GLN A 447 -20.91 -1.31 3.01
N ASP A 448 -20.82 -2.31 3.88
CA ASP A 448 -21.36 -2.20 5.24
C ASP A 448 -20.51 -1.30 6.15
N SER A 449 -19.28 -0.99 5.73
CA SER A 449 -18.31 -0.23 6.50
C SER A 449 -17.42 0.66 5.63
N GLU A 450 -16.89 1.74 6.22
CA GLU A 450 -15.91 2.61 5.57
C GLU A 450 -14.66 1.83 5.11
N ASN A 451 -14.16 2.15 3.92
CA ASN A 451 -12.90 1.61 3.39
C ASN A 451 -11.71 2.16 4.18
N LEU A 452 -11.25 1.39 5.18
CA LEU A 452 -10.15 1.80 6.03
C LEU A 452 -8.78 1.59 5.38
N HIS A 453 -7.99 2.64 5.41
CA HIS A 453 -6.59 2.64 5.02
C HIS A 453 -5.71 1.93 6.05
N ILE A 454 -4.95 0.92 5.62
CA ILE A 454 -4.05 0.17 6.51
C ILE A 454 -2.87 1.00 7.05
N ASP A 455 -2.46 2.08 6.36
CA ASP A 455 -1.43 3.01 6.82
C ASP A 455 -1.94 3.87 7.98
N LYS A 456 -3.24 4.18 7.97
CA LYS A 456 -3.93 5.01 8.97
C LYS A 456 -4.75 4.19 9.95
N ALA A 457 -4.49 2.89 9.98
CA ALA A 457 -5.19 1.92 10.79
C ALA A 457 -5.39 2.40 12.24
N LYS A 458 -6.65 2.33 12.68
CA LYS A 458 -7.12 2.47 14.06
C LYS A 458 -7.44 1.07 14.62
N MET A 459 -7.36 0.90 15.93
CA MET A 459 -7.80 -0.36 16.54
C MET A 459 -9.33 -0.45 16.40
N THR A 460 -9.80 -1.37 15.58
CA THR A 460 -11.21 -1.66 15.25
C THR A 460 -11.28 -3.06 14.67
N ASN A 461 -12.45 -3.66 14.56
CA ASN A 461 -12.63 -5.03 14.04
C ASN A 461 -11.82 -5.30 12.77
N VAL A 462 -11.20 -6.49 12.69
CA VAL A 462 -10.29 -6.89 11.61
C VAL A 462 -10.98 -6.86 10.24
N GLU A 463 -12.26 -7.17 10.23
CA GLU A 463 -13.15 -7.18 9.06
C GLU A 463 -13.23 -5.82 8.38
N ASN A 464 -13.10 -4.72 9.13
CA ASN A 464 -13.13 -3.36 8.57
C ASN A 464 -11.93 -3.09 7.62
N TYR A 465 -10.90 -3.95 7.65
CA TYR A 465 -9.75 -3.88 6.74
C TYR A 465 -9.82 -4.89 5.59
N TYR A 466 -10.81 -5.79 5.57
CA TYR A 466 -10.91 -6.80 4.51
C TYR A 466 -11.07 -6.19 3.13
N SER A 467 -11.75 -5.03 3.03
CA SER A 467 -11.91 -4.25 1.81
C SER A 467 -10.64 -4.12 0.98
N VAL A 468 -9.51 -3.77 1.63
CA VAL A 468 -8.20 -3.56 0.98
C VAL A 468 -7.58 -4.86 0.47
N PHE A 469 -7.96 -6.03 0.98
CA PHE A 469 -7.45 -7.30 0.47
C PHE A 469 -8.40 -7.87 -0.58
N ILE A 470 -9.72 -7.79 -0.35
CA ILE A 470 -10.75 -8.17 -1.31
C ILE A 470 -10.56 -7.42 -2.62
N ASP A 471 -10.44 -6.09 -2.57
CA ASP A 471 -10.29 -5.24 -3.75
C ASP A 471 -8.96 -5.53 -4.49
N LEU A 472 -7.90 -5.89 -3.76
CA LEU A 472 -6.62 -6.29 -4.37
C LEU A 472 -6.79 -7.59 -5.16
N PHE A 473 -7.36 -8.63 -4.56
CA PHE A 473 -7.55 -9.92 -5.23
C PHE A 473 -8.56 -9.83 -6.37
N LEU A 474 -9.64 -9.06 -6.23
CA LEU A 474 -10.54 -8.76 -7.36
C LEU A 474 -9.82 -7.97 -8.46
N GLY A 475 -8.87 -7.10 -8.13
CA GLY A 475 -7.98 -6.48 -9.11
C GLY A 475 -7.06 -7.50 -9.80
N ILE A 476 -6.50 -8.46 -9.06
CA ILE A 476 -5.64 -9.52 -9.59
C ILE A 476 -6.42 -10.44 -10.55
N HIS A 477 -7.68 -10.74 -10.23
CA HIS A 477 -8.56 -11.58 -11.04
C HIS A 477 -9.19 -10.88 -12.25
N ALA A 478 -9.04 -9.56 -12.38
CA ALA A 478 -9.56 -8.82 -13.51
C ALA A 478 -8.75 -9.09 -14.79
N LYS A 479 -9.42 -8.99 -15.94
CA LYS A 479 -8.76 -9.02 -17.24
C LYS A 479 -8.03 -7.72 -17.51
N CYS A 480 -8.67 -6.60 -17.20
CA CYS A 480 -8.12 -5.27 -17.40
C CYS A 480 -8.11 -4.47 -16.10
N VAL A 481 -7.15 -3.56 -15.94
CA VAL A 481 -7.04 -2.70 -14.76
C VAL A 481 -6.91 -1.23 -15.18
N ALA A 482 -7.84 -0.41 -14.72
CA ALA A 482 -7.78 1.05 -14.82
C ALA A 482 -7.45 1.64 -13.44
N TYR A 483 -6.41 2.48 -13.37
CA TYR A 483 -5.95 3.04 -12.09
C TYR A 483 -5.43 4.47 -12.21
N GLY A 484 -5.39 5.17 -11.07
CA GLY A 484 -4.88 6.53 -10.96
C GLY A 484 -3.59 6.61 -10.14
N VAL A 485 -3.59 7.50 -9.15
CA VAL A 485 -2.48 7.74 -8.24
C VAL A 485 -2.39 6.68 -7.13
N GLY A 486 -1.22 6.55 -6.50
CA GLY A 486 -1.03 5.80 -5.27
C GLY A 486 -0.79 4.30 -5.44
N TYR A 487 -0.41 3.85 -6.64
CA TYR A 487 0.09 2.50 -7.02
C TYR A 487 -0.71 1.24 -6.57
N TYR A 488 -1.80 1.36 -5.83
CA TYR A 488 -2.53 0.21 -5.29
C TYR A 488 -3.09 -0.71 -6.38
N ALA A 489 -3.80 -0.18 -7.37
CA ALA A 489 -4.24 -1.01 -8.50
C ALA A 489 -3.12 -1.28 -9.53
N ALA A 490 -2.04 -0.47 -9.53
CA ALA A 490 -0.82 -0.82 -10.26
C ALA A 490 -0.20 -2.11 -9.70
N PHE A 491 -0.27 -2.30 -8.37
CA PHE A 491 0.15 -3.51 -7.69
C PHE A 491 -0.67 -4.73 -8.11
N ALA A 492 -2.00 -4.61 -8.14
CA ALA A 492 -2.88 -5.67 -8.64
C ALA A 492 -2.52 -6.07 -10.08
N ARG A 493 -2.27 -5.07 -10.95
CA ARG A 493 -1.80 -5.28 -12.33
C ARG A 493 -0.43 -5.97 -12.40
N LYS A 494 0.51 -5.59 -11.53
CA LYS A 494 1.84 -6.21 -11.43
C LYS A 494 1.74 -7.70 -11.09
N ILE A 495 0.84 -8.04 -10.17
CA ILE A 495 0.60 -9.43 -9.74
C ILE A 495 -0.11 -10.24 -10.83
N SER A 496 -1.17 -9.69 -11.45
CA SER A 496 -1.94 -10.41 -12.48
C SER A 496 -1.22 -10.50 -13.83
N LYS A 497 -0.20 -9.67 -14.05
CA LYS A 497 0.53 -9.52 -15.32
C LYS A 497 -0.36 -9.12 -16.48
N THR A 498 -1.49 -8.49 -16.19
CA THR A 498 -2.35 -8.04 -17.29
C THR A 498 -1.65 -6.95 -18.10
N ASN A 499 -1.62 -7.15 -19.42
CA ASN A 499 -1.23 -6.15 -20.40
C ASN A 499 -2.38 -5.19 -20.74
N CYS A 500 -3.61 -5.51 -20.32
CA CYS A 500 -4.78 -4.66 -20.48
C CYS A 500 -4.84 -3.64 -19.34
N VAL A 501 -4.05 -2.57 -19.45
CA VAL A 501 -3.93 -1.56 -18.40
C VAL A 501 -4.07 -0.13 -18.90
N THR A 502 -4.74 0.72 -18.12
CA THR A 502 -4.79 2.17 -18.38
C THR A 502 -4.56 2.98 -17.11
N LYS A 503 -3.73 4.01 -17.20
CA LYS A 503 -3.50 4.97 -16.10
C LYS A 503 -4.24 6.27 -16.39
N TYR A 504 -5.29 6.57 -15.64
CA TYR A 504 -6.13 7.76 -15.89
C TYR A 504 -5.61 9.03 -15.21
N MET A 505 -4.67 8.89 -14.26
CA MET A 505 -4.08 10.00 -13.51
C MET A 505 -2.65 9.66 -13.06
N TYR A 506 -1.71 10.59 -13.22
CA TYR A 506 -0.32 10.44 -12.77
C TYR A 506 -0.05 11.32 -11.54
N GLU A 507 0.77 10.80 -10.62
CA GLU A 507 1.19 11.52 -9.42
C GLU A 507 1.94 12.81 -9.75
N LYS A 508 2.81 12.79 -10.76
CA LYS A 508 3.55 13.98 -11.24
C LYS A 508 2.64 15.13 -11.68
N TYR A 509 1.40 14.84 -12.07
CA TYR A 509 0.40 15.83 -12.51
C TYR A 509 -0.64 16.17 -11.45
N GLY A 510 -0.57 15.50 -10.30
CA GLY A 510 -1.45 15.67 -9.18
C GLY A 510 -1.20 16.99 -8.46
N GLY A 511 -1.69 18.07 -9.05
CA GLY A 511 -1.44 19.40 -8.54
C GLY A 511 -1.74 20.49 -9.54
N ASN A 512 -1.67 20.19 -10.84
CA ASN A 512 -1.76 21.24 -11.85
C ASN A 512 -2.54 20.78 -13.08
N ARG A 513 -3.84 20.49 -12.87
CA ARG A 513 -4.77 20.10 -13.95
C ARG A 513 -4.87 21.16 -15.05
N ASP A 514 -4.61 22.43 -14.71
CA ASP A 514 -4.74 23.58 -15.61
C ASP A 514 -3.52 23.76 -16.51
N ASN A 515 -2.33 23.34 -16.06
CA ASN A 515 -1.09 23.44 -16.83
C ASN A 515 -0.80 22.19 -17.67
N LEU A 516 -1.75 21.26 -17.78
CA LEU A 516 -1.62 20.17 -18.74
C LEU A 516 -1.80 20.74 -20.15
N THR A 517 -0.85 20.46 -21.04
CA THR A 517 -1.02 20.77 -22.46
C THR A 517 -2.27 20.08 -23.01
N GLU A 518 -2.90 20.61 -24.07
CA GLU A 518 -4.02 19.93 -24.72
C GLU A 518 -3.67 18.50 -25.16
N GLU A 519 -2.40 18.27 -25.48
CA GLU A 519 -1.85 16.94 -25.68
C GLU A 519 -1.93 16.12 -24.39
N GLN A 520 -1.38 16.59 -23.27
CA GLN A 520 -1.48 15.91 -21.97
C GLN A 520 -2.93 15.65 -21.51
N LYS A 521 -3.87 16.54 -21.85
CA LYS A 521 -5.31 16.33 -21.61
C LYS A 521 -5.89 15.23 -22.51
N LYS A 522 -5.53 15.20 -23.80
CA LYS A 522 -5.87 14.11 -24.73
C LYS A 522 -5.21 12.78 -24.35
N LEU A 523 -4.06 12.86 -23.68
CA LEU A 523 -3.27 11.72 -23.16
C LEU A 523 -3.77 11.19 -21.80
N ARG A 524 -4.90 11.69 -21.25
CA ARG A 524 -5.46 11.23 -19.97
C ARG A 524 -5.80 9.75 -19.93
N CYS A 525 -6.07 9.11 -21.07
CA CYS A 525 -6.19 7.66 -21.17
C CYS A 525 -5.04 7.10 -22.01
N LYS A 526 -3.79 7.46 -21.69
CA LYS A 526 -2.62 6.88 -22.39
C LYS A 526 -2.62 5.37 -22.20
N PHE A 527 -2.83 4.69 -23.31
CA PHE A 527 -2.40 3.32 -23.50
C PHE A 527 -0.87 3.32 -23.55
N LYS A 528 -0.23 2.90 -22.47
CA LYS A 528 1.08 2.29 -22.62
C LYS A 528 0.80 0.83 -22.96
N GLU A 529 1.00 0.43 -24.21
CA GLU A 529 1.39 -0.98 -24.42
C GLU A 529 2.58 -1.19 -23.50
N ALA A 530 2.57 -2.28 -22.73
CA ALA A 530 3.62 -2.57 -21.77
C ALA A 530 4.92 -2.87 -22.52
N SER A 531 5.58 -1.84 -23.06
CA SER A 531 7.01 -1.86 -23.29
C SER A 531 7.65 -1.59 -21.93
N ALA A 532 8.57 -2.47 -21.55
CA ALA A 532 9.12 -2.60 -20.21
C ALA A 532 9.98 -1.42 -19.69
N ILE A 533 9.82 -0.19 -20.21
CA ILE A 533 10.89 0.82 -20.14
C ILE A 533 10.55 2.16 -19.47
N GLU A 534 9.32 2.48 -19.05
CA GLU A 534 9.08 3.78 -18.39
C GLU A 534 7.99 3.79 -17.31
N LEU A 535 8.39 3.43 -16.08
CA LEU A 535 7.73 3.82 -14.83
C LEU A 535 8.71 4.59 -13.94
#